data_AF-A0A5B8S346-F1
#
_entry.id   AF-A0A5B8S346-F1
#
_cell.length_a   1.000
_cell.length_b   1.000
_cell.length_c   1.000
_cell.angle_alpha   90.00
_cell.angle_beta   90.00
_cell.angle_gamma   90.00
#
_symmetry.space_group_name_H-M   'P 1'
#
loop_
_entity.id
_entity.type
_entity.pdbx_description
1 polymer ?
#
loop_
_entity_poly.entity_id
_entity_poly.type
_entity_poly.pdbx_seq_one_letter_code
_entity_poly.pdbx_strand_id
1 'polypeptide(L)' 'MTALAAVALTGCGKADNDAGPGGVSVGEAKALDEAAQMLDAQRLPAEATAAPVATPAPPKK' A
#
# COMPACT_ATOMS: atom_id res chain seq x y z
N MET A 1 8.49 19.59 35.33
CA MET A 1 8.30 18.23 34.78
C MET A 1 7.24 18.29 33.67
N THR A 2 7.44 19.15 32.66
CA THR A 2 6.43 19.45 31.63
C THR A 2 7.06 19.55 30.24
N ALA A 3 8.35 19.93 30.17
CA ALA A 3 9.10 20.02 28.92
C ALA A 3 9.37 18.66 28.23
N LEU A 4 9.44 17.55 28.99
CA LEU A 4 9.73 16.23 28.43
C LEU A 4 8.57 15.66 27.60
N ALA A 5 7.33 16.06 27.88
CA ALA A 5 6.14 15.61 27.16
C ALA A 5 6.02 16.20 25.75
N ALA A 6 6.60 17.39 25.50
CA ALA A 6 6.50 18.07 24.21
C ALA A 6 7.37 17.40 23.13
N VAL A 7 8.49 16.76 23.51
CA VAL A 7 9.40 16.07 22.57
C VAL A 7 8.81 14.74 22.08
N ALA A 8 7.90 14.12 22.84
CA ALA A 8 7.24 12.89 22.43
C ALA A 8 6.22 13.09 21.29
N LEU A 9 5.80 14.34 21.01
CA LEU A 9 4.82 14.66 19.98
C LEU A 9 5.45 14.94 18.60
N THR A 10 6.76 15.20 18.53
CA THR A 10 7.45 15.46 17.26
C THR A 10 7.73 14.19 16.45
N GLY A 11 7.42 13.00 17.00
CA GLY A 11 7.47 11.72 16.30
C GLY A 11 6.15 11.32 15.61
N CYS A 12 5.08 12.11 15.77
CA CYS A 12 3.80 11.93 15.05
C CYS A 12 3.72 12.75 13.75
N GLY A 13 4.86 13.29 13.29
CA GLY A 13 4.99 14.00 12.03
C GLY A 13 5.53 13.06 10.96
N LYS A 14 4.79 12.94 9.86
CA LYS A 14 5.15 12.17 8.66
C LYS A 14 6.57 12.59 8.20
N ALA A 15 7.59 11.78 8.48
CA ALA A 15 8.82 11.89 7.71
C ALA A 15 8.50 11.39 6.28
N ASP A 16 9.11 11.95 5.24
CA ASP A 16 8.90 11.48 3.86
C ASP A 16 9.28 9.99 3.67
N ASN A 17 10.08 9.45 4.58
CA ASN A 17 10.48 8.04 4.66
C ASN A 17 9.60 7.19 5.59
N ASP A 18 8.65 7.81 6.29
CA ASP A 18 7.73 7.11 7.19
C ASP A 18 6.62 6.44 6.37
N ALA A 19 6.13 5.31 6.85
CA ALA A 19 5.09 4.58 6.14
C ALA A 19 3.81 5.43 6.01
N GLY A 20 3.33 5.58 4.78
CA GLY A 20 2.04 6.16 4.42
C GLY A 20 0.86 5.44 5.07
N PRO A 21 -0.36 6.02 5.06
CA PRO A 21 -1.57 5.26 5.39
C PRO A 21 -1.63 4.02 4.48
N GLY A 22 -1.63 2.82 5.05
CA GLY A 22 -1.48 1.56 4.31
C GLY A 22 -0.12 0.86 4.47
N GLY A 23 0.82 1.43 5.23
CA GLY A 23 2.10 0.77 5.55
C GLY A 23 3.17 0.89 4.47
N VAL A 24 2.93 1.68 3.42
CA VAL A 24 3.83 1.88 2.27
C VAL A 24 4.38 3.29 2.24
N SER A 25 5.68 3.44 2.03
CA SER A 25 6.35 4.72 1.83
C SER A 25 5.92 5.39 0.53
N VAL A 26 6.20 6.69 0.40
CA VAL A 26 5.90 7.45 -0.84
C VAL A 26 6.63 6.84 -2.05
N GLY A 27 7.87 6.38 -1.86
CA GLY A 27 8.65 5.73 -2.92
C GLY A 27 8.05 4.41 -3.37
N GLU A 28 7.59 3.58 -2.43
CA GLU A 28 6.93 2.30 -2.73
C GLU A 28 5.58 2.53 -3.44
N ALA A 29 4.78 3.50 -2.99
CA ALA A 29 3.52 3.84 -3.63
C ALA A 29 3.72 4.29 -5.09
N LYS A 30 4.77 5.09 -5.35
CA LYS A 30 5.12 5.53 -6.70
C LYS A 30 5.56 4.37 -7.60
N ALA A 31 6.39 3.47 -7.08
CA ALA A 31 6.83 2.31 -7.85
C ALA A 31 5.65 1.38 -8.22
N LEU A 32 4.66 1.24 -7.33
CA LEU A 32 3.44 0.48 -7.60
C LEU A 32 2.57 1.15 -8.69
N ASP A 33 2.46 2.48 -8.68
CA ASP A 33 1.70 3.22 -9.70
C ASP A 33 2.35 3.09 -11.09
N GLU A 34 3.68 3.21 -11.18
CA GLU A 34 4.41 2.99 -12.43
C GLU A 34 4.20 1.58 -12.98
N ALA A 35 4.22 0.57 -12.11
CA ALA A 35 3.94 -0.82 -12.51
C ALA A 35 2.50 -0.98 -13.03
N ALA A 36 1.51 -0.36 -12.38
CA ALA A 36 0.12 -0.36 -12.84
C ALA A 36 -0.03 0.30 -14.21
N GLN A 37 0.61 1.46 -14.43
CA GLN A 37 0.59 2.15 -15.73
C GLN A 37 1.17 1.29 -16.85
N MET A 38 2.24 0.52 -16.59
CA MET A 38 2.81 -0.41 -17.57
C MET A 38 1.83 -1.52 -17.95
N LEU A 39 1.05 -2.04 -17.00
CA LEU A 39 0.02 -3.05 -17.24
C LEU A 39 -1.16 -2.48 -18.03
N ASP A 40 -1.59 -1.26 -17.71
CA ASP A 40 -2.67 -0.56 -18.42
C ASP A 40 -2.28 -0.24 -19.87
N ALA A 41 -1.03 0.20 -20.08
CA ALA A 41 -0.47 0.41 -21.41
C ALA A 41 -0.41 -0.88 -22.23
N GLN A 42 -0.23 -2.02 -21.57
CA GLN A 42 -0.27 -3.35 -22.16
C GLN A 42 -1.67 -3.96 -22.24
N ARG A 43 -2.74 -3.13 -22.09
CA ARG A 43 -4.17 -3.49 -22.09
C ARG A 43 -4.39 -4.99 -22.25
N LEU A 44 -4.33 -5.69 -21.12
CA LEU A 44 -4.46 -7.14 -21.11
C LEU A 44 -5.76 -7.52 -21.83
N PRO A 45 -5.71 -8.48 -22.77
CA PRO A 45 -6.91 -8.89 -23.49
C PRO A 45 -7.95 -9.40 -22.48
N ALA A 46 -9.23 -9.15 -22.72
CA ALA A 46 -10.30 -9.36 -21.74
C ALA A 46 -10.32 -10.81 -21.20
N GLU A 47 -9.93 -11.78 -22.02
CA GLU A 47 -9.75 -13.18 -21.65
C GLU A 47 -8.70 -13.42 -20.54
N ALA A 48 -7.70 -12.55 -20.37
CA ALA A 48 -6.69 -12.66 -19.31
C ALA A 48 -7.21 -12.25 -17.92
N THR A 49 -8.32 -11.50 -17.85
CA THR A 49 -8.94 -11.07 -16.59
C THR A 49 -9.94 -12.08 -16.03
N ALA A 50 -10.30 -13.11 -16.80
CA ALA A 50 -11.15 -14.21 -16.38
C ALA A 50 -10.36 -15.25 -15.57
N ALA A 51 -9.60 -14.82 -14.56
CA ALA A 51 -9.10 -15.75 -13.55
C ALA A 51 -10.31 -16.29 -12.76
N PRO A 52 -10.41 -17.61 -12.54
CA PRO A 52 -11.48 -18.13 -11.69
C PRO A 52 -11.31 -17.53 -10.30
N VAL A 53 -12.31 -16.76 -9.86
CA VAL A 53 -12.40 -16.28 -8.49
C VAL A 53 -12.36 -17.51 -7.58
N ALA A 54 -11.23 -17.70 -6.90
CA ALA A 54 -11.08 -18.75 -5.92
C ALA A 54 -12.03 -18.43 -4.77
N THR A 55 -13.15 -19.14 -4.71
CA THR A 55 -14.06 -19.10 -3.56
C THR A 55 -13.27 -19.52 -2.33
N PRO A 56 -13.18 -18.68 -1.27
CA PRO A 56 -12.44 -19.03 -0.07
C PRO A 56 -13.03 -20.31 0.51
N ALA A 57 -12.17 -21.32 0.71
CA ALA A 57 -12.58 -22.59 1.29
C ALA A 57 -13.11 -22.37 2.72
N PRO A 58 -14.23 -23.02 3.10
CA PRO A 58 -14.84 -22.81 4.41
C PRO A 58 -13.87 -23.20 5.54
N PRO A 59 -13.86 -22.45 6.66
CA PRO A 59 -12.96 -22.73 7.77
C PRO A 59 -13.26 -24.12 8.33
N LYS A 60 -12.22 -24.97 8.40
CA LYS A 60 -12.29 -26.26 9.08
C LYS A 60 -12.39 -25.98 10.58
N LYS A 61 -13.51 -26.41 11.19
CA LYS A 61 -13.76 -26.37 12.64
C LYS A 61 -12.78 -27.25 13.41
#